data_AF-A0A3E0N0J1-F1
#
_entry.id   AF-A0A3E0N0J1-F1
#
_cell.length_a   1.000
_cell.length_b   1.000
_cell.length_c   1.000
_cell.angle_alpha   90.00
_cell.angle_beta   90.00
_cell.angle_gamma   90.00
#
_symmetry.space_group_name_H-M   'P 1'
#
loop_
_entity.id
_entity.type
_entity.pdbx_description
1 polymer ?
#
loop_
_entity_poly.entity_id
_entity_poly.type
_entity_poly.pdbx_seq_one_letter_code
_entity_poly.pdbx_strand_id
1 'polypeptide(L)'
;MSSRINEIVSVSPSDWPGVALDVMPGDLSQFAPIGLGLSPPLVVRPWDHLEDVFSRPNFYGSQGGPTSHPFADAPINDSSAGTVYFDGRPDRSDVESLLRLLEVRVDACDYAVFMQDSDNTLEDRFLTQLRVVCRWGLSSLFQVSPESVESLAAQPIAVGELIWRFIQDQQQTWGTGMGSKALRGVMGGDGDWAKESLAFGLMVENAYHGVYRIWSRAWLVTK
;
A
#
# COMPACT_ATOMS: atom_id res chain seq x y z
N MET A 1 24.09 3.00 13.32
CA MET A 1 23.09 1.92 13.35
C MET A 1 21.83 2.47 12.72
N SER A 2 21.18 1.75 11.81
CA SER A 2 19.77 2.04 11.49
C SER A 2 18.91 1.32 12.51
N SER A 3 17.95 2.05 13.08
CA SER A 3 16.87 1.47 13.88
C SER A 3 15.86 0.75 12.99
N ARG A 4 15.13 -0.20 13.56
CA ARG A 4 13.98 -0.82 12.88
C ARG A 4 12.86 0.19 12.68
N ILE A 5 12.01 -0.01 11.67
CA ILE A 5 10.94 0.95 11.35
C ILE A 5 9.97 1.18 12.53
N ASN A 6 9.69 0.15 13.34
CA ASN A 6 8.85 0.21 14.54
C ASN A 6 9.55 0.82 15.78
N GLU A 7 10.85 1.09 15.72
CA GLU A 7 11.57 1.91 16.71
C GLU A 7 11.54 3.41 16.34
N ILE A 8 11.19 3.72 15.07
CA ILE A 8 11.19 5.07 14.50
C ILE A 8 9.77 5.67 14.46
N VAL A 9 8.74 4.87 14.20
CA VAL A 9 7.34 5.32 14.15
C VAL A 9 6.41 4.43 14.98
N SER A 10 5.31 5.03 15.46
CA SER A 10 4.26 4.33 16.18
C SER A 10 3.42 3.51 15.19
N VAL A 11 3.75 2.23 15.05
CA VAL A 11 2.90 1.25 14.37
C VAL A 11 1.61 1.09 15.16
N SER A 12 0.50 1.16 14.45
CA SER A 12 -0.87 1.10 14.97
C SER A 12 -1.36 -0.36 15.00
N PRO A 13 -2.23 -0.74 15.96
CA PRO A 13 -2.84 -2.07 15.98
C PRO A 13 -3.69 -2.32 14.72
N SER A 14 -3.98 -3.58 14.39
CA SER A 14 -4.83 -3.92 13.24
C SER A 14 -6.33 -3.78 13.55
N ASP A 15 -6.73 -4.02 14.80
CA ASP A 15 -8.09 -3.93 15.34
C ASP A 15 -8.47 -2.49 15.72
N TRP A 16 -8.66 -1.63 14.72
CA TRP A 16 -9.04 -0.22 14.97
C TRP A 16 -10.52 -0.03 15.33
N PRO A 17 -10.83 0.84 16.31
CA PRO A 17 -12.19 1.17 16.71
C PRO A 17 -12.92 2.02 15.64
N GLY A 18 -14.10 1.57 15.21
CA GLY A 18 -14.90 2.26 14.21
C GLY A 18 -16.17 1.47 13.86
N VAL A 19 -16.79 1.84 12.76
CA VAL A 19 -17.80 0.99 12.11
C VAL A 19 -17.08 -0.22 11.50
N ALA A 20 -17.68 -1.42 11.60
CA ALA A 20 -17.16 -2.60 10.90
C ALA A 20 -17.40 -2.42 9.39
N LEU A 21 -16.31 -2.39 8.61
CA LEU A 21 -16.31 -2.25 7.15
C LEU A 21 -15.74 -3.51 6.50
N ASP A 22 -16.07 -3.72 5.22
CA ASP A 22 -15.51 -4.83 4.42
C ASP A 22 -13.97 -4.78 4.37
N VAL A 23 -13.38 -3.58 4.40
CA VAL A 23 -11.94 -3.33 4.48
C VAL A 23 -11.64 -2.39 5.66
N MET A 24 -11.00 -2.92 6.70
CA MET A 24 -10.53 -2.13 7.84
C MET A 24 -9.17 -1.46 7.55
N PRO A 25 -8.83 -0.32 8.18
CA PRO A 25 -7.57 0.41 7.89
C PRO A 25 -6.33 -0.41 8.24
N GLY A 26 -6.43 -1.31 9.22
CA GLY A 26 -5.39 -2.28 9.60
C GLY A 26 -5.50 -3.66 8.95
N ASP A 27 -6.52 -3.93 8.12
CA ASP A 27 -6.56 -5.14 7.30
C ASP A 27 -5.66 -4.96 6.07
N LEU A 28 -4.52 -5.62 6.10
CA LEU A 28 -3.49 -5.56 5.06
C LEU A 28 -3.64 -6.69 4.01
N SER A 29 -4.61 -7.59 4.15
CA SER A 29 -4.94 -8.61 3.13
C SER A 29 -5.78 -8.03 1.98
N GLN A 30 -6.56 -6.99 2.27
CA GLN A 30 -7.40 -6.29 1.31
C GLN A 30 -6.86 -4.91 0.95
N PHE A 31 -7.48 -4.22 -0.01
CA PHE A 31 -7.04 -2.92 -0.53
C PHE A 31 -8.11 -1.85 -0.32
N ALA A 32 -7.70 -0.65 0.06
CA ALA A 32 -8.61 0.47 0.26
C ALA A 32 -9.27 0.85 -1.07
N PRO A 33 -10.61 1.06 -1.12
CA PRO A 33 -11.30 1.31 -2.37
C PRO A 33 -10.90 2.65 -2.98
N ILE A 34 -10.70 2.66 -4.30
CA ILE A 34 -10.43 3.86 -5.10
C ILE A 34 -11.72 4.68 -5.25
N GLY A 35 -11.60 6.01 -5.20
CA GLY A 35 -12.71 6.95 -5.39
C GLY A 35 -13.03 7.78 -4.15
N LEU A 36 -14.22 8.38 -4.15
CA LEU A 36 -14.66 9.38 -3.15
C LEU A 36 -15.50 8.79 -2.00
N GLY A 37 -15.84 7.49 -2.05
CA GLY A 37 -16.75 6.84 -1.09
C GLY A 37 -18.21 7.32 -1.13
N LEU A 38 -18.55 8.27 -2.01
CA LEU A 38 -19.89 8.83 -2.15
C LEU A 38 -20.85 7.85 -2.84
N SER A 39 -22.16 8.01 -2.58
CA SER A 39 -23.17 7.48 -3.50
C SER A 39 -22.93 8.09 -4.90
N PRO A 40 -22.80 7.26 -5.96
CA PRO A 40 -22.52 7.77 -7.29
C PRO A 40 -23.66 8.70 -7.75
N PRO A 41 -23.37 9.92 -8.23
CA PRO A 41 -24.38 10.87 -8.64
C PRO A 41 -25.13 10.34 -9.87
N LEU A 42 -26.44 10.53 -9.91
CA LEU A 42 -27.29 10.09 -11.00
C LEU A 42 -27.04 10.93 -12.27
N VAL A 43 -26.07 10.51 -13.09
CA VAL A 43 -25.70 11.21 -14.33
C VAL A 43 -26.72 10.91 -15.44
N VAL A 44 -27.84 11.65 -15.41
CA VAL A 44 -28.83 11.67 -16.49
C VAL A 44 -28.37 12.63 -17.61
N ARG A 45 -28.35 12.12 -18.83
CA ARG A 45 -28.04 12.85 -20.08
C ARG A 45 -29.33 13.10 -20.87
N PRO A 46 -29.40 14.12 -21.74
CA PRO A 46 -30.64 14.49 -22.47
C PRO A 46 -31.21 13.44 -23.43
N TRP A 47 -30.52 12.32 -23.64
CA TRP A 47 -30.86 11.24 -24.58
C TRP A 47 -30.87 9.86 -23.90
N ASP A 48 -30.96 9.83 -22.57
CA ASP A 48 -31.02 8.58 -21.81
C ASP A 48 -32.45 8.01 -21.75
N HIS A 49 -32.58 6.71 -21.98
CA HIS A 49 -33.75 5.93 -21.57
C HIS A 49 -33.68 5.69 -20.05
N LEU A 50 -34.79 5.82 -19.32
CA LEU A 50 -34.78 5.79 -17.85
C LEU A 50 -34.41 4.41 -17.29
N GLU A 51 -34.79 3.36 -18.01
CA GLU A 51 -34.38 1.98 -17.80
C GLU A 51 -32.84 1.80 -17.85
N ASP A 52 -32.15 2.56 -18.70
CA ASP A 52 -30.70 2.51 -18.88
C ASP A 52 -29.92 3.37 -17.88
N VAL A 53 -30.58 4.19 -17.05
CA VAL A 53 -29.88 5.06 -16.08
C VAL A 53 -29.37 4.25 -14.89
N PHE A 54 -30.16 3.27 -14.41
CA PHE A 54 -29.86 2.47 -13.22
C PHE A 54 -28.90 1.29 -13.47
N SER A 55 -28.64 0.95 -14.73
CA SER A 55 -27.78 -0.17 -15.16
C SER A 55 -26.33 0.24 -15.50
N ARG A 56 -25.97 1.53 -15.34
CA ARG A 56 -24.69 2.08 -15.76
C ARG A 56 -23.53 1.82 -14.79
N PRO A 57 -22.29 1.74 -15.30
CA PRO A 57 -21.10 1.81 -14.45
C PRO A 57 -21.08 3.09 -13.61
N ASN A 58 -20.69 2.95 -12.35
CA ASN A 58 -20.65 4.06 -11.38
C ASN A 58 -19.35 4.86 -11.50
N PHE A 59 -19.45 6.09 -12.00
CA PHE A 59 -18.27 6.92 -12.36
C PHE A 59 -17.59 7.65 -11.19
N TYR A 60 -18.23 7.76 -10.01
CA TYR A 60 -17.70 8.54 -8.87
C TYR A 60 -17.90 7.91 -7.48
N GLY A 61 -18.56 6.75 -7.40
CA GLY A 61 -18.78 6.03 -6.13
C GLY A 61 -17.68 5.00 -5.87
N SER A 62 -17.72 4.36 -4.70
CA SER A 62 -16.90 3.18 -4.42
C SER A 62 -17.27 2.04 -5.39
N GLN A 63 -16.27 1.44 -6.04
CA GLN A 63 -16.48 0.27 -6.90
C GLN A 63 -16.56 -0.98 -6.01
N GLY A 64 -17.77 -1.52 -5.86
CA GLY A 64 -18.02 -2.73 -5.06
C GLY A 64 -17.85 -4.01 -5.89
N GLY A 65 -16.76 -4.75 -5.66
CA GLY A 65 -16.49 -6.04 -6.29
C GLY A 65 -15.07 -6.57 -6.02
N PRO A 66 -14.89 -7.81 -5.54
CA PRO A 66 -13.55 -8.33 -5.19
C PRO A 66 -12.93 -9.19 -6.31
N THR A 67 -12.11 -8.59 -7.20
CA THR A 67 -11.37 -9.34 -8.24
C THR A 67 -9.99 -8.76 -8.64
N SER A 68 -9.06 -8.59 -7.68
CA SER A 68 -7.62 -8.94 -7.83
C SER A 68 -6.77 -8.39 -6.68
N HIS A 69 -5.64 -9.06 -6.42
CA HIS A 69 -4.70 -8.73 -5.34
C HIS A 69 -3.36 -8.33 -5.97
N PRO A 70 -2.94 -7.04 -5.95
CA PRO A 70 -1.80 -6.54 -6.75
C PRO A 70 -0.42 -7.12 -6.41
N PHE A 71 -0.29 -7.98 -5.39
CA PHE A 71 0.91 -8.79 -5.16
C PHE A 71 0.97 -10.08 -6.03
N ALA A 72 -0.15 -10.46 -6.66
CA ALA A 72 -0.42 -11.76 -7.27
C ALA A 72 -0.86 -11.69 -8.76
N ASP A 73 -0.30 -10.73 -9.51
CA ASP A 73 -0.61 -10.35 -10.90
C ASP A 73 -2.00 -9.72 -11.15
N ALA A 74 -2.04 -8.75 -12.07
CA ALA A 74 -3.19 -7.88 -12.34
C ALA A 74 -3.94 -8.29 -13.63
N PRO A 75 -5.29 -8.44 -13.60
CA PRO A 75 -6.10 -8.62 -14.80
C PRO A 75 -6.15 -7.38 -15.70
N ILE A 76 -6.29 -7.60 -17.01
CA ILE A 76 -6.12 -6.58 -18.06
C ILE A 76 -7.22 -5.50 -18.11
N ASN A 77 -8.39 -5.70 -17.46
CA ASN A 77 -9.61 -4.93 -17.72
C ASN A 77 -10.17 -4.13 -16.53
N ASP A 78 -9.59 -4.21 -15.32
CA ASP A 78 -10.14 -3.58 -14.11
C ASP A 78 -9.18 -2.57 -13.45
N SER A 79 -9.76 -1.69 -12.62
CA SER A 79 -9.11 -0.52 -12.02
C SER A 79 -7.91 -0.84 -11.12
N SER A 80 -6.69 -0.73 -11.65
CA SER A 80 -5.46 -0.73 -10.85
C SER A 80 -4.98 0.71 -10.60
N ALA A 81 -4.80 1.08 -9.33
CA ALA A 81 -3.97 2.23 -9.00
C ALA A 81 -2.51 1.91 -9.28
N GLY A 82 -1.74 2.88 -9.76
CA GLY A 82 -0.39 2.71 -10.27
C GLY A 82 0.55 2.04 -9.25
N THR A 83 0.76 0.74 -9.41
CA THR A 83 1.76 -0.02 -8.65
C THR A 83 3.09 0.08 -9.37
N VAL A 84 4.09 0.64 -8.70
CA VAL A 84 5.45 0.79 -9.22
C VAL A 84 6.37 -0.19 -8.50
N TYR A 85 7.02 -1.06 -9.27
CA TYR A 85 8.05 -1.96 -8.79
C TYR A 85 9.44 -1.39 -9.09
N PHE A 86 10.34 -1.45 -8.11
CA PHE A 86 11.75 -1.06 -8.26
C PHE A 86 12.67 -2.07 -7.55
N ASP A 87 13.97 -2.03 -7.88
CA ASP A 87 14.94 -3.00 -7.39
C ASP A 87 15.33 -2.76 -5.92
N GLY A 88 16.24 -3.58 -5.38
CA GLY A 88 16.73 -3.46 -4.00
C GLY A 88 17.70 -2.30 -3.75
N ARG A 89 17.97 -1.41 -4.72
CA ARG A 89 18.97 -0.34 -4.67
C ARG A 89 18.51 0.98 -5.34
N PRO A 90 17.28 1.47 -5.09
CA PRO A 90 16.85 2.74 -5.67
C PRO A 90 17.66 3.90 -5.05
N ASP A 91 17.96 4.93 -5.83
CA ASP A 91 18.52 6.16 -5.26
C ASP A 91 17.45 6.94 -4.47
N ARG A 92 17.88 7.66 -3.44
CA ARG A 92 16.97 8.48 -2.63
C ARG A 92 16.26 9.56 -3.45
N SER A 93 16.97 10.21 -4.38
CA SER A 93 16.38 11.28 -5.20
C SER A 93 15.40 10.74 -6.24
N ASP A 94 15.61 9.52 -6.75
CA ASP A 94 14.65 8.82 -7.59
C ASP A 94 13.38 8.45 -6.80
N VAL A 95 13.52 7.94 -5.56
CA VAL A 95 12.36 7.65 -4.68
C VAL A 95 11.60 8.93 -4.33
N GLU A 96 12.28 10.00 -3.91
CA GLU A 96 11.63 11.27 -3.59
C GLU A 96 10.93 11.89 -4.82
N SER A 97 11.49 11.71 -6.02
CA SER A 97 10.87 12.15 -7.28
C SER A 97 9.66 11.29 -7.66
N LEU A 98 9.74 9.97 -7.49
CA LEU A 98 8.65 9.03 -7.72
C LEU A 98 7.46 9.30 -6.78
N LEU A 99 7.73 9.54 -5.49
CA LEU A 99 6.67 9.87 -4.53
C LEU A 99 5.93 11.16 -4.89
N ARG A 100 6.64 12.17 -5.42
CA ARG A 100 6.02 13.40 -5.94
C ARG A 100 5.22 13.17 -7.22
N LEU A 101 5.72 12.32 -8.13
CA LEU A 101 5.01 11.92 -9.35
C LEU A 101 3.69 11.18 -9.05
N LEU A 102 3.67 10.40 -7.96
CA LEU A 102 2.51 9.63 -7.48
C LEU A 102 1.60 10.42 -6.52
N GLU A 103 1.77 11.75 -6.42
CA GLU A 103 0.99 12.64 -5.53
C GLU A 103 0.99 12.21 -4.04
N VAL A 104 2.05 11.55 -3.58
CA VAL A 104 2.23 11.21 -2.16
C VAL A 104 2.50 12.47 -1.35
N ARG A 105 1.79 12.65 -0.24
CA ARG A 105 1.97 13.77 0.70
C ARG A 105 3.24 13.59 1.54
N VAL A 106 4.40 13.68 0.88
CA VAL A 106 5.72 13.34 1.46
C VAL A 106 6.06 14.07 2.76
N ASP A 107 5.55 15.30 2.94
CA ASP A 107 5.81 16.15 4.10
C ASP A 107 4.77 15.98 5.25
N ALA A 108 3.77 15.11 5.10
CA ALA A 108 2.75 14.90 6.14
C ALA A 108 3.29 14.07 7.31
N CYS A 109 2.92 14.43 8.54
CA CYS A 109 3.23 13.71 9.79
C CYS A 109 1.98 13.22 10.53
N ASP A 110 0.77 13.58 10.07
CA ASP A 110 -0.51 13.20 10.63
C ASP A 110 -1.04 11.91 9.99
N TYR A 111 -0.39 10.78 10.29
CA TYR A 111 -0.75 9.48 9.70
C TYR A 111 -0.65 8.31 10.68
N ALA A 112 -1.50 7.31 10.49
CA ALA A 112 -1.35 5.98 11.08
C ALA A 112 -0.48 5.10 10.18
N VAL A 113 0.21 4.14 10.80
CA VAL A 113 1.04 3.13 10.11
C VAL A 113 0.57 1.76 10.53
N PHE A 114 0.24 0.92 9.55
CA PHE A 114 -0.09 -0.49 9.76
C PHE A 114 0.98 -1.33 9.09
N MET A 115 1.49 -2.35 9.76
CA MET A 115 2.64 -3.14 9.28
C MET A 115 2.42 -4.62 9.55
N GLN A 116 2.83 -5.46 8.60
CA GLN A 116 2.80 -6.92 8.72
C GLN A 116 4.05 -7.53 8.08
N ASP A 117 4.72 -8.41 8.82
CA ASP A 117 5.68 -9.37 8.26
C ASP A 117 4.93 -10.60 7.75
N SER A 118 5.43 -11.23 6.69
CA SER A 118 4.83 -12.41 6.08
C SER A 118 5.22 -13.71 6.81
N ASP A 119 4.22 -14.49 7.22
CA ASP A 119 4.41 -15.86 7.73
C ASP A 119 4.60 -16.88 6.58
N ASN A 120 4.03 -16.62 5.39
CA ASN A 120 4.17 -17.48 4.20
C ASN A 120 4.52 -16.68 2.93
N THR A 121 5.77 -16.23 2.85
CA THR A 121 6.31 -15.39 1.75
C THR A 121 6.08 -15.93 0.33
N LEU A 122 5.87 -17.24 0.16
CA LEU A 122 5.54 -17.89 -1.11
C LEU A 122 4.07 -17.68 -1.55
N GLU A 123 3.16 -17.52 -0.59
CA GLU A 123 1.72 -17.31 -0.79
C GLU A 123 1.40 -15.80 -0.78
N ASP A 124 1.90 -15.09 0.25
CA ASP A 124 1.73 -13.66 0.48
C ASP A 124 2.40 -12.77 -0.58
N ARG A 125 3.50 -13.27 -1.17
CA ARG A 125 4.37 -12.59 -2.16
C ARG A 125 5.10 -11.32 -1.70
N PHE A 126 5.04 -10.97 -0.42
CA PHE A 126 5.87 -9.94 0.22
C PHE A 126 6.77 -10.53 1.32
N LEU A 127 7.68 -9.72 1.89
CA LEU A 127 8.49 -10.05 3.07
C LEU A 127 7.96 -9.27 4.28
N THR A 128 7.93 -7.94 4.16
CA THR A 128 7.21 -7.01 5.05
C THR A 128 6.35 -6.09 4.18
N GLN A 129 5.13 -5.77 4.62
CA GLN A 129 4.31 -4.72 4.02
C GLN A 129 3.92 -3.64 5.06
N LEU A 130 3.77 -2.41 4.58
CA LEU A 130 3.46 -1.22 5.38
C LEU A 130 2.43 -0.37 4.63
N ARG A 131 1.24 -0.19 5.23
CA ARG A 131 0.22 0.78 4.79
C ARG A 131 0.30 2.05 5.65
N VAL A 132 0.31 3.20 4.98
CA VAL A 132 0.17 4.53 5.57
C VAL A 132 -1.25 5.02 5.32
N VAL A 133 -1.91 5.56 6.35
CA VAL A 133 -3.23 6.20 6.23
C VAL A 133 -3.16 7.58 6.87
N CYS A 134 -3.29 8.65 6.07
CA CYS A 134 -3.42 10.00 6.59
C CYS A 134 -4.63 10.12 7.55
N ARG A 135 -4.51 10.98 8.57
CA ARG A 135 -5.53 11.18 9.62
C ARG A 135 -6.92 11.44 9.03
N TRP A 136 -6.99 12.24 7.97
CA TRP A 136 -8.25 12.51 7.26
C TRP A 136 -8.88 11.25 6.64
N GLY A 137 -8.08 10.35 6.08
CA GLY A 137 -8.55 9.08 5.49
C GLY A 137 -9.15 8.13 6.52
N LEU A 138 -8.63 8.11 7.75
CA LEU A 138 -9.20 7.32 8.86
C LEU A 138 -10.65 7.74 9.16
N SER A 139 -10.93 9.05 9.27
CA SER A 139 -12.30 9.54 9.48
C SER A 139 -13.19 9.39 8.25
N SER A 140 -12.68 9.73 7.06
CA SER A 140 -13.51 9.92 5.86
C SER A 140 -13.72 8.67 5.01
N LEU A 141 -12.74 7.76 4.95
CA LEU A 141 -12.82 6.51 4.19
C LEU A 141 -13.16 5.33 5.12
N PHE A 142 -12.49 5.25 6.28
CA PHE A 142 -12.59 4.12 7.20
C PHE A 142 -13.57 4.33 8.37
N GLN A 143 -14.28 5.46 8.41
CA GLN A 143 -15.32 5.75 9.42
C GLN A 143 -14.87 5.56 10.89
N VAL A 144 -13.58 5.79 11.15
CA VAL A 144 -13.00 5.73 12.50
C VAL A 144 -13.56 6.87 13.34
N SER A 145 -13.88 6.61 14.61
CA SER A 145 -14.51 7.60 15.49
C SER A 145 -13.62 8.84 15.68
N PRO A 146 -14.20 10.06 15.77
CA PRO A 146 -13.41 11.29 15.94
C PRO A 146 -12.46 11.23 17.15
N GLU A 147 -12.93 10.70 18.28
CA GLU A 147 -12.14 10.53 19.51
C GLU A 147 -10.87 9.68 19.28
N SER A 148 -10.98 8.61 18.50
CA SER A 148 -9.83 7.75 18.17
C SER A 148 -8.87 8.44 17.19
N VAL A 149 -9.39 9.18 16.20
CA VAL A 149 -8.57 9.94 15.23
C VAL A 149 -7.89 11.16 15.87
N GLU A 150 -8.50 11.78 16.88
CA GLU A 150 -7.91 12.83 17.69
C GLU A 150 -6.82 12.28 18.65
N SER A 151 -7.01 11.07 19.18
CA SER A 151 -6.01 10.40 20.03
C SER A 151 -4.74 9.96 19.29
N LEU A 152 -4.79 9.87 17.96
CA LEU A 152 -3.63 9.53 17.12
C LEU A 152 -2.55 10.61 17.24
N ALA A 153 -1.45 10.28 17.93
CA ALA A 153 -0.27 11.13 17.98
C ALA A 153 0.32 11.39 16.58
N ALA A 154 0.85 12.60 16.36
CA ALA A 154 1.61 12.88 15.14
C ALA A 154 2.92 12.09 15.14
N GLN A 155 3.30 11.57 13.97
CA GLN A 155 4.50 10.75 13.81
C GLN A 155 5.77 11.63 13.82
N PRO A 156 6.90 11.13 14.33
CA PRO A 156 8.13 11.93 14.50
C PRO A 156 8.89 12.18 13.18
N ILE A 157 8.48 11.55 12.09
CA ILE A 157 9.00 11.74 10.72
C ILE A 157 7.82 11.89 9.75
N ALA A 158 8.11 12.40 8.54
CA ALA A 158 7.12 12.55 7.49
C ALA A 158 7.03 11.32 6.57
N VAL A 159 5.92 11.15 5.83
CA VAL A 159 5.65 9.98 4.96
C VAL A 159 6.80 9.66 3.99
N GLY A 160 7.45 10.68 3.41
CA GLY A 160 8.58 10.47 2.48
C GLY A 160 9.81 9.87 3.17
N GLU A 161 10.15 10.35 4.36
CA GLU A 161 11.24 9.79 5.16
C GLU A 161 10.87 8.40 5.70
N LEU A 162 9.59 8.15 6.06
CA LEU A 162 9.12 6.81 6.45
C LEU A 162 9.34 5.78 5.34
N ILE A 163 8.92 6.10 4.12
CA ILE A 163 9.07 5.23 2.96
C ILE A 163 10.55 4.96 2.68
N TRP A 164 11.41 5.98 2.78
CA TRP A 164 12.86 5.80 2.68
C TRP A 164 13.45 4.94 3.81
N ARG A 165 12.99 5.12 5.06
CA ARG A 165 13.45 4.30 6.21
C ARG A 165 13.01 2.85 6.09
N PHE A 166 11.82 2.58 5.57
CA PHE A 166 11.37 1.23 5.26
C PHE A 166 12.30 0.57 4.23
N ILE A 167 12.64 1.28 3.14
CA ILE A 167 13.62 0.80 2.16
C ILE A 167 14.96 0.48 2.84
N GLN A 168 15.50 1.38 3.65
CA GLN A 168 16.79 1.18 4.34
C GLN A 168 16.78 0.02 5.35
N ASP A 169 15.72 -0.14 6.14
CA ASP A 169 15.53 -1.25 7.09
C ASP A 169 15.52 -2.60 6.37
N GLN A 170 14.78 -2.70 5.28
CA GLN A 170 14.65 -3.93 4.49
C GLN A 170 15.93 -4.22 3.70
N GLN A 171 16.62 -3.20 3.19
CA GLN A 171 17.97 -3.31 2.61
C GLN A 171 19.00 -3.83 3.64
N GLN A 172 18.91 -3.40 4.90
CA GLN A 172 19.81 -3.85 5.98
C GLN A 172 19.48 -5.29 6.42
N THR A 173 18.19 -5.64 6.49
CA THR A 173 17.70 -6.96 6.95
C THR A 173 17.95 -8.05 5.89
N TRP A 174 17.59 -7.80 4.64
CA TRP A 174 17.60 -8.81 3.57
C TRP A 174 18.84 -8.73 2.65
N GLY A 175 19.55 -7.60 2.65
CA GLY A 175 20.65 -7.34 1.72
C GLY A 175 20.17 -7.02 0.30
N THR A 176 21.04 -6.40 -0.49
CA THR A 176 20.64 -5.68 -1.71
C THR A 176 21.20 -6.24 -3.01
N GLY A 177 21.77 -7.46 -3.00
CA GLY A 177 22.39 -8.08 -4.17
C GLY A 177 21.71 -9.39 -4.56
N MET A 178 21.79 -9.75 -5.85
CA MET A 178 21.35 -11.05 -6.35
C MET A 178 22.00 -12.20 -5.57
N GLY A 179 21.19 -13.11 -5.04
CA GLY A 179 21.66 -14.22 -4.22
C GLY A 179 22.13 -13.79 -2.82
N SER A 180 21.54 -12.74 -2.26
CA SER A 180 21.77 -12.37 -0.85
C SER A 180 21.48 -13.55 0.07
N LYS A 181 22.38 -13.83 1.03
CA LYS A 181 22.27 -15.00 1.90
C LYS A 181 20.99 -15.04 2.74
N ALA A 182 20.43 -13.87 3.08
CA ALA A 182 19.19 -13.78 3.84
C ALA A 182 17.93 -14.06 2.99
N LEU A 183 18.01 -13.96 1.67
CA LEU A 183 16.89 -14.15 0.75
C LEU A 183 16.86 -15.54 0.08
N ARG A 184 17.94 -16.33 0.17
CA ARG A 184 18.06 -17.60 -0.57
C ARG A 184 16.96 -18.59 -0.16
N GLY A 185 16.12 -18.99 -1.12
CA GLY A 185 15.04 -19.94 -0.93
C GLY A 185 13.75 -19.33 -0.37
N VAL A 186 13.71 -18.02 -0.07
CA VAL A 186 12.52 -17.34 0.47
C VAL A 186 11.40 -17.23 -0.58
N MET A 187 11.74 -17.26 -1.87
CA MET A 187 10.77 -17.44 -2.97
C MET A 187 10.96 -18.80 -3.69
N GLY A 188 11.65 -19.76 -3.05
CA GLY A 188 11.97 -21.05 -3.65
C GLY A 188 13.12 -21.02 -4.66
N GLY A 189 13.96 -19.98 -4.66
CA GLY A 189 15.17 -19.92 -5.48
C GLY A 189 16.20 -20.96 -5.04
N ASP A 190 16.74 -21.71 -6.00
CA ASP A 190 17.82 -22.67 -5.73
C ASP A 190 19.13 -21.96 -5.34
N GLY A 191 19.31 -20.70 -5.76
CA GLY A 191 20.51 -19.91 -5.58
C GLY A 191 21.58 -20.14 -6.65
N ASP A 192 21.32 -20.98 -7.66
CA ASP A 192 22.25 -21.33 -8.74
C ASP A 192 21.70 -20.90 -10.12
N TRP A 193 20.51 -21.40 -10.52
CA TRP A 193 19.78 -20.97 -11.72
C TRP A 193 18.79 -19.83 -11.44
N ALA A 194 18.07 -19.89 -10.31
CA ALA A 194 17.10 -18.91 -9.88
C ALA A 194 17.56 -18.29 -8.55
N LYS A 195 17.83 -16.98 -8.56
CA LYS A 195 18.39 -16.26 -7.41
C LYS A 195 17.43 -15.17 -6.95
N GLU A 196 17.08 -15.16 -5.68
CA GLU A 196 16.37 -14.02 -5.11
C GLU A 196 17.24 -12.74 -5.11
N SER A 197 16.64 -11.62 -5.50
CA SER A 197 17.10 -10.27 -5.19
C SER A 197 16.02 -9.57 -4.36
N LEU A 198 16.41 -8.62 -3.51
CA LEU A 198 15.45 -7.69 -2.92
C LEU A 198 14.87 -6.82 -4.05
N ALA A 199 13.57 -6.57 -3.96
CA ALA A 199 12.81 -5.59 -4.73
C ALA A 199 11.73 -4.99 -3.85
N PHE A 200 11.14 -3.87 -4.29
CA PHE A 200 10.04 -3.20 -3.60
C PHE A 200 8.86 -2.99 -4.53
N GLY A 201 7.65 -3.05 -3.99
CA GLY A 201 6.45 -2.52 -4.62
C GLY A 201 5.93 -1.32 -3.85
N LEU A 202 5.44 -0.31 -4.56
CA LEU A 202 4.82 0.90 -4.03
C LEU A 202 3.49 1.12 -4.75
N MET A 203 2.42 1.38 -4.00
CA MET A 203 1.08 1.62 -4.52
C MET A 203 0.41 2.78 -3.77
N VAL A 204 -0.31 3.63 -4.49
CA VAL A 204 -1.20 4.63 -3.90
C VAL A 204 -2.62 4.07 -3.92
N GLU A 205 -3.04 3.39 -2.83
CA GLU A 205 -4.36 2.75 -2.75
C GLU A 205 -5.49 3.78 -2.93
N ASN A 206 -5.35 4.97 -2.33
CA ASN A 206 -6.28 6.08 -2.57
C ASN A 206 -5.58 7.44 -2.35
N ALA A 207 -5.22 8.12 -3.44
CA ALA A 207 -4.51 9.41 -3.41
C ALA A 207 -5.30 10.52 -2.71
N TYR A 208 -6.63 10.54 -2.91
CA TYR A 208 -7.53 11.53 -2.35
C TYR A 208 -7.59 11.44 -0.82
N HIS A 209 -7.77 10.23 -0.28
CA HIS A 209 -7.79 9.97 1.17
C HIS A 209 -6.40 9.86 1.82
N GLY A 210 -5.32 9.83 1.03
CA GLY A 210 -3.95 9.70 1.53
C GLY A 210 -3.65 8.29 2.06
N VAL A 211 -4.06 7.27 1.30
CA VAL A 211 -3.76 5.86 1.58
C VAL A 211 -2.66 5.37 0.64
N TYR A 212 -1.54 4.94 1.22
CA TYR A 212 -0.34 4.51 0.50
C TYR A 212 0.13 3.16 1.04
N ARG A 213 0.72 2.32 0.20
CA ARG A 213 1.35 1.06 0.63
C ARG A 213 2.72 0.89 0.00
N ILE A 214 3.70 0.48 0.80
CA ILE A 214 4.98 -0.03 0.34
C ILE A 214 5.22 -1.44 0.92
N TRP A 215 5.85 -2.30 0.14
CA TRP A 215 6.24 -3.64 0.59
C TRP A 215 7.58 -4.03 0.00
N SER A 216 8.35 -4.80 0.76
CA SER A 216 9.52 -5.52 0.29
C SER A 216 9.09 -6.87 -0.26
N ARG A 217 9.76 -7.35 -1.31
CA ARG A 217 9.60 -8.71 -1.82
C ARG A 217 10.94 -9.29 -2.27
N ALA A 218 11.05 -10.61 -2.22
CA ALA A 218 12.03 -11.30 -3.03
C ALA A 218 11.53 -11.34 -4.50
N TRP A 219 12.42 -11.03 -5.44
CA TRP A 219 12.22 -11.20 -6.87
C TRP A 219 13.13 -12.31 -7.38
N LEU A 220 12.57 -13.31 -8.06
CA LEU A 220 13.35 -14.38 -8.67
C LEU A 220 13.98 -13.89 -9.97
N VAL A 221 15.31 -13.81 -9.99
CA VAL A 221 16.10 -13.51 -11.19
C VAL A 221 16.70 -14.81 -11.71
N THR A 222 16.27 -15.23 -12.90
CA THR A 222 16.91 -16.32 -13.66
C THR A 222 18.05 -15.79 -14.54
N LYS A 223 18.96 -16.68 -14.91
CA LYS A 223 19.94 -16.43 -15.99
C LYS A 223 19.37 -16.72 -17.37
#